data_AF-A9LJ95-F1
#
_entry.id   AF-A9LJ95-F1
#
_cell.length_a   1.000
_cell.length_b   1.000
_cell.length_c   1.000
_cell.angle_alpha   90.00
_cell.angle_beta   90.00
_cell.angle_gamma   90.00
#
_symmetry.space_group_name_H-M   'P 1'
#
loop_
_entity.id
_entity.type
_entity.pdbx_description
1 polymer ?
#
loop_
_entity_poly.entity_id
_entity_poly.type
_entity_poly.pdbx_seq_one_letter_code
_entity_poly.pdbx_strand_id
1 'polypeptide(L)' 'VRHEIADCSHLKLTQIPDDLPANITVLNLTHNQLRRLPPANFTIYSQLTTLDGGFNTISKLEPE' A
#
# COMPACT_ATOMS: atom_id res chain seq x y z
N VAL A 1 18.50 9.86 -7.05
CA VAL A 1 17.67 8.64 -7.12
C VAL A 1 16.24 9.10 -7.34
N ARG A 2 15.55 8.66 -8.41
CA ARG A 2 14.12 8.97 -8.58
C ARG A 2 13.34 8.08 -7.62
N HIS A 3 12.61 8.66 -6.68
CA HIS A 3 11.68 7.94 -5.85
C HIS A 3 10.37 7.85 -6.64
N GLU A 4 10.00 6.66 -7.07
CA GLU A 4 8.68 6.40 -7.65
C GLU A 4 7.69 6.34 -6.49
N ILE A 5 6.74 7.26 -6.50
CA ILE A 5 5.75 7.45 -5.44
C ILE A 5 4.38 7.15 -6.05
N ALA A 6 3.68 6.18 -5.49
CA ALA A 6 2.28 5.91 -5.79
C ALA A 6 1.39 6.54 -4.73
N ASP A 7 0.63 7.57 -5.11
CA ASP A 7 -0.39 8.16 -4.27
C ASP A 7 -1.75 7.53 -4.58
N CYS A 8 -2.21 6.70 -3.65
CA CYS A 8 -3.49 6.02 -3.69
C CYS A 8 -4.43 6.51 -2.57
N SER A 9 -4.18 7.71 -2.04
CA SER A 9 -4.99 8.28 -0.97
C SER A 9 -6.39 8.70 -1.43
N HIS A 10 -7.38 8.62 -0.53
CA HIS A 10 -8.77 9.03 -0.78
C HIS A 10 -9.51 8.32 -1.93
N LEU A 11 -9.03 7.16 -2.37
CA LEU A 11 -9.60 6.40 -3.49
C LEU A 11 -10.71 5.41 -3.07
N LYS A 12 -11.10 5.39 -1.79
CA LYS A 12 -12.07 4.44 -1.22
C LYS A 12 -11.66 2.98 -1.44
N LEU A 13 -10.35 2.72 -1.46
CA LEU A 13 -9.80 1.39 -1.69
C LEU A 13 -10.19 0.45 -0.56
N THR A 14 -10.65 -0.73 -0.93
CA THR A 14 -10.93 -1.83 0.00
C THR A 14 -9.85 -2.90 -0.04
N GLN A 15 -9.00 -2.91 -1.08
CA GLN A 15 -7.84 -3.78 -1.28
C GLN A 15 -6.63 -2.97 -1.74
N ILE A 16 -5.43 -3.55 -1.61
CA ILE A 16 -4.20 -2.99 -2.17
C ILE A 16 -4.27 -3.06 -3.71
N PRO A 17 -3.95 -1.99 -4.45
CA PRO A 17 -3.86 -2.04 -5.91
C PRO A 17 -2.79 -3.05 -6.34
N ASP A 18 -2.93 -3.66 -7.50
CA ASP A 18 -1.97 -4.60 -8.11
C ASP A 18 -1.51 -4.18 -9.52
N ASP A 19 -1.99 -3.03 -9.98
CA ASP A 19 -1.75 -2.43 -11.29
C ASP A 19 -0.65 -1.35 -11.25
N LEU A 20 -0.04 -1.12 -10.09
CA LEU A 20 1.03 -0.14 -9.93
C LEU A 20 2.38 -0.70 -10.43
N PRO A 21 3.31 0.19 -10.84
CA PRO A 21 4.65 -0.22 -11.22
C PRO A 21 5.39 -0.94 -10.08
N ALA A 22 6.05 -2.06 -10.38
CA ALA A 22 6.80 -2.83 -9.38
C ALA A 22 8.00 -2.06 -8.77
N ASN A 23 8.44 -0.98 -9.42
CA ASN A 23 9.58 -0.16 -9.01
C ASN A 23 9.20 1.01 -8.08
N ILE A 24 7.96 1.07 -7.57
CA ILE A 24 7.58 2.07 -6.58
C ILE A 24 8.39 1.88 -5.29
N THR A 25 8.76 3.02 -4.71
CA THR A 25 9.52 3.10 -3.44
C THR A 25 8.64 3.57 -2.30
N VAL A 26 7.57 4.33 -2.61
CA VAL A 26 6.63 4.85 -1.63
C VAL A 26 5.20 4.55 -2.08
N LEU A 27 4.39 3.98 -1.19
CA LEU A 27 2.97 3.72 -1.42
C LEU A 27 2.14 4.41 -0.34
N ASN A 28 1.36 5.41 -0.73
CA ASN A 28 0.44 6.12 0.14
C ASN A 28 -0.98 5.56 -0.04
N LEU A 29 -1.53 4.91 0.98
CA LEU A 29 -2.89 4.36 1.03
C LEU A 29 -3.76 5.08 2.06
N THR A 30 -3.40 6.29 2.45
CA THR A 30 -4.13 7.03 3.49
C THR A 30 -5.58 7.32 3.10
N HIS A 31 -6.47 7.41 4.09
CA HIS A 31 -7.88 7.74 3.88
C HIS A 31 -8.64 6.77 2.96
N ASN A 32 -8.38 5.48 3.13
CA ASN A 32 -9.08 4.40 2.43
C ASN A 32 -9.91 3.55 3.40
N GLN A 33 -10.45 2.43 2.90
CA GLN A 33 -11.33 1.52 3.63
C GLN A 33 -10.68 0.12 3.78
N LEU A 34 -9.35 0.09 3.87
CA LEU A 34 -8.59 -1.14 4.05
C LEU A 34 -8.88 -1.72 5.45
N ARG A 35 -9.13 -3.03 5.50
CA ARG A 35 -9.36 -3.78 6.75
C ARG A 35 -8.20 -4.70 7.12
N ARG A 36 -7.42 -5.09 6.12
CA ARG A 36 -6.29 -6.00 6.22
C ARG A 36 -5.20 -5.54 5.24
N LEU A 37 -3.96 -5.84 5.57
CA LEU A 37 -2.78 -5.61 4.74
C LEU A 37 -2.06 -6.96 4.57
N PRO A 38 -2.49 -7.82 3.64
CA PRO A 38 -1.88 -9.13 3.45
C PRO A 38 -0.46 -8.97 2.88
N PRO A 39 0.58 -9.62 3.45
CA PRO A 39 1.95 -9.53 2.94
C PRO A 39 2.06 -9.89 1.45
N ALA A 40 1.24 -10.86 1.00
CA ALA A 40 1.18 -11.30 -0.39
C ALA A 40 0.92 -10.15 -1.39
N ASN A 41 0.13 -9.14 -1.01
CA ASN A 41 -0.18 -8.00 -1.88
C ASN A 41 1.01 -7.04 -2.08
N PHE A 42 2.03 -7.09 -1.23
CA PHE A 42 3.20 -6.24 -1.34
C PHE A 42 4.37 -6.92 -2.04
N THR A 43 4.27 -8.22 -2.33
CA THR A 43 5.34 -9.00 -2.98
C THR A 43 5.70 -8.47 -4.38
N ILE A 44 4.76 -7.83 -5.06
CA ILE A 44 4.98 -7.19 -6.38
C ILE A 44 5.77 -5.87 -6.27
N TYR A 45 5.78 -5.25 -5.08
CA TYR A 45 6.46 -3.98 -4.80
C TYR A 45 7.81 -4.22 -4.13
N SER A 46 8.72 -4.91 -4.83
CA SER A 46 10.00 -5.35 -4.28
C SER A 46 10.96 -4.22 -3.88
N GLN A 47 10.71 -3.01 -4.39
CA GLN A 47 11.50 -1.80 -4.08
C GLN A 47 10.84 -0.90 -3.04
N LEU A 48 9.71 -1.32 -2.46
CA LEU A 48 8.95 -0.52 -1.50
C LEU A 48 9.75 -0.33 -0.22
N THR A 49 10.03 0.93 0.11
CA THR A 49 10.74 1.32 1.35
C THR A 49 9.83 2.01 2.34
N THR A 50 8.72 2.60 1.86
CA THR A 50 7.74 3.32 2.69
C THR A 50 6.33 2.92 2.31
N LEU A 51 5.55 2.51 3.31
CA LEU A 51 4.12 2.20 3.18
C LEU A 51 3.35 3.02 4.21
N ASP A 52 2.43 3.88 3.74
CA ASP A 52 1.52 4.61 4.62
C ASP A 52 0.10 4.05 4.50
N GLY A 53 -0.34 3.34 5.54
CA GLY A 53 -1.70 2.79 5.66
C GLY A 53 -2.61 3.60 6.59
N GLY A 54 -2.27 4.84 6.92
CA GLY A 54 -3.00 5.66 7.88
C GLY A 54 -4.48 5.92 7.50
N PHE A 55 -5.31 6.29 8.48
CA PHE A 55 -6.73 6.60 8.24
C PHE A 55 -7.51 5.51 7.47
N ASN A 56 -7.20 4.25 7.77
CA ASN A 56 -7.92 3.07 7.32
C ASN A 56 -8.62 2.38 8.51
N THR A 57 -9.30 1.27 8.26
CA THR A 57 -9.98 0.44 9.26
C THR A 57 -9.21 -0.85 9.58
N ILE A 58 -7.88 -0.80 9.52
CA ILE A 58 -7.00 -1.96 9.70
C ILE A 58 -7.08 -2.40 11.16
N SER A 59 -7.56 -3.62 11.40
CA SER A 59 -7.76 -4.17 12.75
C SER A 59 -6.63 -5.09 13.20
N LYS A 60 -5.88 -5.67 12.25
CA LYS A 60 -4.79 -6.60 12.51
C LYS A 60 -3.75 -6.54 11.40
N LEU A 61 -2.49 -6.63 11.78
CA LEU A 61 -1.39 -6.90 10.87
C LEU A 61 -1.10 -8.41 10.89
N GLU A 62 -1.04 -9.00 9.70
CA GLU A 62 -0.64 -10.40 9.56
C GLU A 62 0.90 -10.47 9.55
N PRO A 63 1.51 -11.42 10.29
CA PRO A 63 2.93 -11.69 10.14
C PRO A 63 3.22 -12.23 8.73
N GLU A 64 4.46 -12.04 8.27
CA GLU A 64 4.98 -12.65 7.03
C GLU A 64 4.94 -14.19 7.07
#